data_AF-A0A5A7V4J0-F1
#
_entry.id   AF-A0A5A7V4J0-F1
#
_cell.length_a   1.000
_cell.length_b   1.000
_cell.length_c   1.000
_cell.angle_alpha   90.00
_cell.angle_beta   90.00
_cell.angle_gamma   90.00
#
_symmetry.space_group_name_H-M   'P 1'
#
loop_
_entity.id
_entity.type
_entity.pdbx_description
1 polymer ?
#
loop_
_entity_poly.entity_id
_entity_poly.type
_entity_poly.pdbx_seq_one_letter_code
_entity_poly.pdbx_strand_id
1 'polypeptide(L)'
;MAINYYPPCPQPELTYGLPGHTDPNALTILLQDIHVAGLQVLKDGKWLAVNPHPNAFVINIGDQLQALSNGVYKSVWHRAVVNVEKPRLSVASFLCPCDDALITPAPPLSQPSPIYRPFTYAQYYNTFWSRNLDQQHCLELFKNHPP
;
A
#
# COMPACT_ATOMS: atom_id res chain seq x y z
N MET A 1 -7.12 -10.25 5.51
CA MET A 1 -7.34 -10.64 4.09
C MET A 1 -8.51 -9.84 3.54
N ALA A 2 -8.46 -9.44 2.28
CA ALA A 2 -9.55 -8.80 1.57
C ALA A 2 -9.85 -9.55 0.27
N ILE A 3 -11.13 -9.72 -0.03
CA ILE A 3 -11.62 -10.24 -1.31
C ILE A 3 -12.35 -9.08 -1.98
N ASN A 4 -11.78 -8.58 -3.07
CA ASN A 4 -12.31 -7.41 -3.75
C ASN A 4 -13.03 -7.82 -5.02
N TYR A 5 -14.28 -7.39 -5.16
CA TYR A 5 -15.08 -7.51 -6.39
C TYR A 5 -15.33 -6.11 -6.94
N TYR A 6 -14.84 -5.86 -8.15
CA TYR A 6 -15.00 -4.60 -8.86
C TYR A 6 -15.99 -4.81 -10.01
N PRO A 7 -17.26 -4.38 -9.91
CA PRO A 7 -18.23 -4.53 -10.99
C PRO A 7 -17.86 -3.67 -12.22
N PRO A 8 -18.42 -3.97 -13.41
CA PRO A 8 -18.33 -3.07 -14.54
C PRO A 8 -18.87 -1.68 -14.19
N CYS A 9 -18.20 -0.64 -14.65
CA CYS A 9 -18.57 0.75 -14.42
C CYS A 9 -18.78 1.44 -15.77
N PRO A 10 -19.94 2.09 -16.03
CA PRO A 10 -20.22 2.73 -17.32
C PRO A 10 -19.37 3.98 -17.59
N GLN A 11 -18.80 4.59 -16.53
CA GLN A 11 -17.98 5.80 -16.60
C GLN A 11 -16.69 5.61 -15.80
N PRO A 12 -15.81 4.67 -16.21
CA PRO A 12 -14.64 4.25 -15.43
C PRO A 12 -13.59 5.36 -15.26
N GLU A 13 -13.63 6.41 -16.07
CA GLU A 13 -12.79 7.60 -15.97
C GLU A 13 -13.16 8.54 -14.82
N LEU A 14 -14.38 8.42 -14.28
CA LEU A 14 -14.89 9.28 -13.20
C LEU A 14 -14.70 8.68 -11.80
N THR A 15 -14.25 7.43 -11.68
CA THR A 15 -14.13 6.76 -10.39
C THR A 15 -13.02 5.72 -10.35
N TYR A 16 -12.72 5.23 -9.15
CA TYR A 16 -11.83 4.10 -8.92
C TYR A 16 -12.61 2.97 -8.25
N GLY A 17 -12.19 1.74 -8.51
CA GLY A 17 -12.64 0.60 -7.71
C GLY A 17 -12.03 0.65 -6.31
N LEU A 18 -10.79 1.11 -6.21
CA LEU A 18 -10.12 1.43 -4.95
C LEU A 18 -9.22 2.65 -5.17
N PRO A 19 -9.45 3.77 -4.45
CA PRO A 19 -8.62 4.98 -4.57
C PRO A 19 -7.13 4.71 -4.32
N GLY A 20 -6.30 5.65 -4.78
CA GLY A 20 -4.86 5.61 -4.53
C GLY A 20 -4.56 5.55 -3.03
N HIS A 21 -3.74 4.60 -2.62
CA HIS A 21 -3.29 4.46 -1.23
C HIS A 21 -1.93 3.75 -1.15
N THR A 22 -1.37 3.73 0.05
CA THR A 22 -0.23 2.89 0.46
C THR A 22 -0.74 1.87 1.48
N ASP A 23 -0.08 0.71 1.56
CA ASP A 23 -0.54 -0.38 2.42
C ASP A 23 -0.06 -0.19 3.86
N PRO A 24 -0.94 -0.19 4.87
CA PRO A 24 -0.54 0.07 6.25
C PRO A 24 0.20 -1.11 6.89
N ASN A 25 0.21 -2.28 6.26
CA ASN A 25 0.86 -3.51 6.74
C ASN A 25 2.36 -3.58 6.37
N ALA A 26 3.02 -4.71 6.62
CA ALA A 26 4.44 -4.88 6.27
C ALA A 26 4.62 -5.38 4.83
N LEU A 27 3.84 -6.39 4.43
CA LEU A 27 3.89 -7.01 3.12
C LEU A 27 2.49 -7.40 2.66
N THR A 28 2.17 -7.19 1.39
CA THR A 28 0.92 -7.64 0.76
C THR A 28 1.23 -8.67 -0.32
N ILE A 29 0.42 -9.73 -0.34
CA ILE A 29 0.44 -10.79 -1.35
C ILE A 29 -0.90 -10.74 -2.08
N LEU A 30 -0.88 -10.38 -3.35
CA LEU A 30 -2.07 -10.16 -4.16
C LEU A 30 -2.19 -11.21 -5.26
N LEU A 31 -3.30 -11.94 -5.25
CA LEU A 31 -3.77 -12.73 -6.37
C LEU A 31 -4.69 -11.85 -7.23
N GLN A 32 -4.31 -11.64 -8.49
CA GLN A 32 -5.12 -10.90 -9.45
C GLN A 32 -5.97 -11.85 -10.31
N ASP A 33 -7.13 -11.37 -10.77
CA ASP A 33 -7.83 -11.97 -11.91
C ASP A 33 -6.89 -12.03 -13.13
N ILE A 34 -6.76 -13.22 -13.71
CA ILE A 34 -5.87 -13.46 -14.85
C ILE A 34 -6.39 -12.87 -16.17
N HIS A 35 -7.70 -12.60 -16.26
CA HIS A 35 -8.36 -12.12 -17.47
C HIS A 35 -8.67 -10.63 -17.46
N VAL A 36 -8.63 -9.97 -16.29
CA VAL A 36 -9.02 -8.56 -16.14
C VAL A 36 -7.96 -7.77 -15.35
N ALA A 37 -7.23 -6.91 -16.06
CA ALA A 37 -6.29 -5.96 -15.46
C ALA A 37 -7.04 -4.86 -14.68
N GLY A 38 -6.34 -4.20 -13.75
CA GLY A 38 -6.93 -3.10 -12.99
C GLY A 38 -6.04 -2.52 -11.89
N LEU A 39 -5.00 -3.25 -11.45
CA LEU A 39 -4.01 -2.68 -10.55
C LEU A 39 -3.13 -1.68 -11.30
N GLN A 40 -2.95 -0.51 -10.70
CA GLN A 40 -1.95 0.46 -11.14
C GLN A 40 -1.06 0.86 -9.96
N VAL A 41 0.23 1.06 -10.22
CA VAL A 41 1.23 1.54 -9.26
C VAL A 41 1.79 2.88 -9.72
N LEU A 42 2.05 3.79 -8.80
CA LEU A 42 2.65 5.09 -9.09
C LEU A 42 4.17 4.96 -9.10
N LYS A 43 4.79 5.27 -10.25
CA LYS A 43 6.24 5.30 -10.41
C LYS A 43 6.62 6.55 -11.20
N ASP A 44 7.56 7.32 -10.69
CA ASP A 44 8.09 8.54 -11.35
C ASP A 44 6.97 9.52 -11.78
N GLY A 45 5.96 9.68 -10.92
CA GLY A 45 4.80 10.55 -11.16
C GLY A 45 3.78 10.00 -12.16
N LYS A 46 3.94 8.75 -12.62
CA LYS A 46 3.06 8.11 -13.61
C LYS A 46 2.42 6.85 -13.06
N TRP A 47 1.13 6.69 -13.30
CA TRP A 47 0.41 5.46 -12.99
C TRP A 47 0.72 4.40 -14.06
N LEU A 48 1.30 3.28 -13.65
CA LEU A 48 1.67 2.17 -14.50
C LEU A 48 0.78 0.96 -14.21
N ALA A 49 0.26 0.33 -15.26
CA ALA A 49 -0.52 -0.89 -15.13
C ALA A 49 0.36 -2.08 -14.70
N VAL A 50 -0.14 -2.88 -13.77
CA VAL A 50 0.43 -4.18 -13.43
C VAL A 50 -0.44 -5.26 -14.07
N ASN A 51 0.07 -5.82 -15.17
CA ASN A 51 -0.66 -6.83 -15.93
C ASN A 51 -0.66 -8.16 -15.15
N PRO A 52 -1.81 -8.83 -15.04
CA PRO A 52 -1.88 -10.16 -14.47
C PRO A 52 -0.96 -11.13 -15.23
N HIS A 53 -0.22 -11.95 -14.48
CA HIS A 53 0.64 -12.98 -15.04
C HIS A 53 0.18 -14.36 -14.56
N PRO A 54 0.12 -15.39 -15.43
CA PRO A 54 -0.25 -16.74 -15.02
C PRO A 54 0.67 -17.26 -13.90
N ASN A 55 0.10 -17.97 -12.93
CA ASN A 55 0.82 -18.61 -11.83
C ASN A 55 1.70 -17.66 -11.01
N ALA A 56 1.32 -16.38 -10.91
CA ALA A 56 2.07 -15.38 -10.18
C ALA A 56 1.21 -14.67 -9.14
N PHE A 57 1.88 -14.19 -8.09
CA PHE A 57 1.35 -13.20 -7.17
C PHE A 57 2.06 -11.88 -7.39
N VAL A 58 1.35 -10.78 -7.16
CA VAL A 58 1.99 -9.47 -6.98
C VAL A 58 2.36 -9.35 -5.50
N ILE A 59 3.62 -8.99 -5.24
CA ILE A 59 4.11 -8.71 -3.90
C ILE A 59 4.40 -7.21 -3.82
N ASN A 60 3.82 -6.53 -2.83
CA ASN A 60 4.15 -5.13 -2.57
C ASN A 60 4.51 -4.90 -1.10
N ILE A 61 5.42 -3.95 -0.91
CA ILE A 61 5.93 -3.51 0.38
C ILE A 61 4.95 -2.49 0.95
N GLY A 62 4.62 -2.65 2.23
CA GLY A 62 3.80 -1.70 2.97
C GLY A 62 4.63 -0.79 3.88
N ASP A 63 3.93 0.13 4.52
CA ASP A 63 4.48 1.25 5.28
C ASP A 63 5.38 0.79 6.43
N GLN A 64 5.04 -0.34 7.06
CA GLN A 64 5.80 -0.83 8.21
C GLN A 64 7.20 -1.29 7.79
N LEU A 65 7.31 -1.96 6.63
CA LEU A 65 8.60 -2.41 6.13
C LEU A 65 9.44 -1.25 5.55
N GLN A 66 8.79 -0.22 5.00
CA GLN A 66 9.46 1.05 4.68
C GLN A 66 10.05 1.69 5.95
N ALA A 67 9.28 1.76 7.05
CA ALA A 67 9.74 2.34 8.30
C ALA A 67 10.91 1.55 8.93
N LEU A 68 10.78 0.22 9.01
CA LEU A 68 11.81 -0.68 9.55
C LEU A 68 13.11 -0.65 8.75
N SER A 69 13.01 -0.47 7.44
CA SER A 69 14.17 -0.35 6.55
C SER A 69 14.76 1.07 6.49
N ASN A 70 14.28 1.99 7.34
CA ASN A 70 14.63 3.41 7.32
C ASN A 70 14.50 4.04 5.92
N GLY A 71 13.48 3.65 5.17
CA GLY A 71 13.21 4.16 3.83
C GLY A 71 14.02 3.52 2.70
N VAL A 72 14.83 2.49 2.94
CA VAL A 72 15.53 1.75 1.88
C VAL A 72 14.52 1.07 0.94
N TYR A 73 13.54 0.39 1.52
CA TYR A 73 12.40 -0.13 0.77
C TYR A 73 11.27 0.88 0.68
N LYS A 74 10.55 0.87 -0.44
CA LYS A 74 9.49 1.84 -0.72
C LYS A 74 8.11 1.20 -0.68
N SER A 75 7.25 1.73 0.18
CA SER A 75 5.80 1.57 0.12
C SER A 75 5.28 2.48 -0.99
N VAL A 76 4.75 1.88 -2.03
CA VAL A 76 4.36 2.60 -3.25
C VAL A 76 2.87 2.83 -3.30
N TRP A 77 2.49 4.03 -3.75
CA TRP A 77 1.10 4.33 -4.05
C TRP A 77 0.59 3.39 -5.13
N HIS A 78 -0.59 2.82 -4.89
CA HIS A 78 -1.26 1.94 -5.82
C HIS A 78 -2.77 2.17 -5.77
N ARG A 79 -3.47 1.82 -6.85
CA ARG A 79 -4.93 1.97 -6.98
C ARG A 79 -5.52 0.84 -7.80
N ALA A 80 -6.82 0.62 -7.68
CA ALA A 80 -7.57 -0.28 -8.57
C ALA A 80 -8.52 0.51 -9.46
N VAL A 81 -8.33 0.43 -10.77
CA VAL A 81 -9.24 1.01 -11.77
C VAL A 81 -10.33 0.01 -12.14
N VAL A 82 -11.47 0.53 -12.60
CA VAL A 82 -12.61 -0.23 -13.11
C VAL A 82 -12.68 -0.11 -14.64
N ASN A 83 -13.53 -0.92 -15.27
CA ASN A 83 -13.73 -0.92 -16.73
C ASN A 83 -15.23 -1.11 -17.05
N VAL A 84 -15.62 -0.81 -18.30
CA VAL A 84 -17.02 -0.92 -18.75
C VAL A 84 -17.50 -2.35 -19.03
N GLU A 85 -16.58 -3.28 -19.29
CA GLU A 85 -16.91 -4.55 -19.94
C GLU A 85 -17.14 -5.70 -18.96
N LYS A 86 -16.23 -5.88 -18.00
CA LYS A 86 -16.14 -7.10 -17.19
C LYS A 86 -15.85 -6.80 -15.72
N PRO A 87 -16.48 -7.54 -14.79
CA PRO A 87 -16.09 -7.47 -13.39
C PRO A 87 -14.65 -7.98 -13.23
N ARG A 88 -13.97 -7.47 -12.20
CA ARG A 88 -12.63 -7.92 -11.81
C ARG A 88 -12.67 -8.44 -10.37
N LEU A 89 -11.98 -9.55 -10.12
CA LEU A 89 -11.74 -10.06 -8.77
C LEU A 89 -10.27 -9.90 -8.37
N SER A 90 -10.02 -9.78 -7.07
CA SER A 90 -8.68 -9.97 -6.52
C SER A 90 -8.73 -10.41 -5.06
N VAL A 91 -7.75 -11.18 -4.62
CA VAL A 91 -7.60 -11.59 -3.22
C VAL A 91 -6.28 -11.05 -2.68
N ALA A 92 -6.36 -10.20 -1.66
CA ALA A 92 -5.21 -9.61 -0.99
C ALA A 92 -5.02 -10.25 0.39
N SER A 93 -3.84 -10.80 0.64
CA SER A 93 -3.42 -11.22 1.98
C SER A 93 -2.39 -10.24 2.52
N PHE A 94 -2.51 -9.88 3.79
CA PHE A 94 -1.72 -8.84 4.43
C PHE A 94 -0.94 -9.45 5.59
N LEU A 95 0.39 -9.25 5.58
CA LEU A 95 1.25 -9.57 6.70
C LEU A 95 1.39 -8.33 7.58
N CYS A 96 0.74 -8.35 8.74
CA CYS A 96 0.72 -7.24 9.69
C CYS A 96 1.61 -7.55 10.90
N PRO A 97 2.30 -6.54 11.48
CA PRO A 97 2.86 -6.65 12.82
C PRO A 97 1.77 -6.87 13.88
N CYS A 98 2.17 -7.31 15.08
CA CYS A 98 1.31 -7.26 16.26
C CYS A 98 1.04 -5.80 16.66
N ASP A 99 -0.11 -5.53 17.28
CA ASP A 99 -0.55 -4.17 17.66
C ASP A 99 0.45 -3.44 18.57
N ASP A 100 1.09 -4.17 19.48
CA ASP A 100 2.10 -3.68 20.42
C ASP A 100 3.52 -3.66 19.84
N ALA A 101 3.72 -4.14 18.62
CA ALA A 101 5.04 -4.15 17.98
C ALA A 101 5.56 -2.72 17.82
N LEU A 102 6.75 -2.47 18.39
CA LEU A 102 7.46 -1.20 18.22
C LEU A 102 8.14 -1.16 16.85
N ILE A 103 7.69 -0.23 16.01
CA ILE A 103 8.23 0.01 14.68
C ILE A 103 9.33 1.07 14.77
N THR A 104 10.57 0.65 14.56
CA THR A 104 11.75 1.51 14.51
C THR A 104 12.84 0.83 13.67
N PRO A 105 13.64 1.58 12.89
CA PRO A 105 14.73 0.97 12.16
C PRO A 105 15.78 0.37 13.10
N ALA A 106 16.39 -0.74 12.68
CA ALA A 106 17.49 -1.35 13.41
C ALA A 106 18.72 -0.41 13.43
N PRO A 107 19.58 -0.45 14.48
CA PRO A 107 20.71 0.48 14.62
C PRO A 107 21.65 0.59 13.40
N PRO A 108 21.95 -0.50 12.65
CA PRO A 108 22.75 -0.40 11.43
C PRO A 108 22.05 0.36 10.29
N LEU A 109 20.72 0.38 10.27
CA LEU A 109 19.91 1.04 9.24
C LEU A 109 19.54 2.48 9.62
N SER A 110 19.73 2.88 10.87
CA SER A 110 19.36 4.19 11.40
C SER A 110 20.46 5.25 11.30
N GLN A 111 21.55 5.00 10.56
CA GLN A 111 22.66 5.94 10.38
C GLN A 111 22.40 6.89 9.18
N PRO A 112 22.78 8.18 9.25
CA PRO A 112 23.33 8.91 10.41
C PRO A 112 22.25 9.27 11.45
N SER A 113 20.97 9.20 11.08
CA SER A 113 19.82 9.34 11.96
C SER A 113 18.60 8.61 11.39
N PRO A 114 17.66 8.16 12.24
CA PRO A 114 16.43 7.54 11.76
C PRO A 114 15.52 8.59 11.10
N ILE A 115 14.96 8.26 9.94
CA ILE A 115 13.98 9.09 9.23
C ILE A 115 12.66 9.13 10.00
N TYR A 116 12.28 8.02 10.62
CA TYR A 116 11.02 7.86 11.33
C TYR A 116 11.24 7.82 12.85
N ARG A 117 10.35 8.46 13.62
CA ARG A 117 10.32 8.28 15.08
C ARG A 117 9.77 6.90 15.43
N PRO A 118 10.10 6.33 16.61
CA PRO A 118 9.47 5.09 17.05
C PRO A 118 7.96 5.26 17.26
N PHE A 119 7.17 4.25 16.87
CA PHE A 119 5.72 4.17 17.12
C PHE A 119 5.27 2.71 17.21
N THR A 120 4.13 2.44 17.85
CA THR A 120 3.53 1.10 17.81
C THR A 120 2.66 0.91 16.58
N TYR A 121 2.49 -0.33 16.12
CA TYR A 121 1.60 -0.61 14.99
C TYR A 121 0.16 -0.13 15.26
N ALA A 122 -0.36 -0.29 16.47
CA ALA A 122 -1.68 0.23 16.84
C ALA A 122 -1.80 1.76 16.70
N GLN A 123 -0.77 2.52 17.11
CA GLN A 123 -0.75 3.97 16.94
C GLN A 123 -0.80 4.36 15.44
N TYR A 124 -0.01 3.66 14.62
CA TYR A 124 -0.03 3.86 13.17
C TYR A 124 -1.40 3.55 12.57
N TYR A 125 -1.94 2.38 12.89
CA TYR A 125 -3.17 1.86 12.31
C TYR A 125 -4.37 2.76 12.65
N ASN A 126 -4.48 3.23 13.89
CA ASN A 126 -5.51 4.19 14.30
C ASN A 126 -5.37 5.54 13.57
N THR A 127 -4.13 5.99 13.33
CA THR A 127 -3.88 7.23 12.57
C THR A 127 -4.25 7.05 11.09
N PHE A 128 -3.97 5.89 10.50
CA PHE A 128 -4.31 5.58 9.12
C PHE A 128 -5.84 5.61 8.89
N TRP A 129 -6.62 4.97 9.76
CA TRP A 129 -8.08 4.87 9.61
C TRP A 129 -8.87 6.12 10.02
N SER A 130 -8.24 7.08 10.70
CA SER A 130 -8.88 8.37 11.01
C SER A 130 -8.81 9.37 9.84
N ARG A 131 -8.30 8.95 8.68
CA ARG A 131 -8.02 9.78 7.51
C ARG A 131 -8.58 9.17 6.24
N ASN A 132 -8.72 9.98 5.19
CA ASN A 132 -9.03 9.47 3.86
C ASN A 132 -7.76 8.89 3.20
N LEU A 133 -7.95 7.82 2.42
CA LEU A 133 -6.88 7.08 1.77
C LEU A 133 -6.02 7.92 0.80
N ASP A 134 -6.60 8.95 0.21
CA ASP A 134 -6.04 9.76 -0.87
C ASP A 134 -5.35 11.06 -0.41
N GLN A 135 -5.43 11.40 0.88
CA GLN A 135 -5.02 12.73 1.35
C GLN A 135 -3.51 12.90 1.53
N GLN A 136 -2.78 11.86 1.96
CA GLN A 136 -1.31 11.83 2.04
C GLN A 136 -0.83 10.45 2.51
N HIS A 137 0.43 10.12 2.26
CA HIS A 137 1.06 8.91 2.80
C HIS A 137 1.11 9.02 4.34
N CYS A 138 0.37 8.17 5.04
CA CYS A 138 0.18 8.29 6.50
C CYS A 138 1.51 8.29 7.27
N LEU A 139 2.48 7.48 6.84
CA LEU A 139 3.83 7.41 7.39
C LEU A 139 4.61 8.74 7.40
N GLU A 140 4.25 9.71 6.57
CA GLU A 140 4.83 11.06 6.64
C GLU A 140 4.60 11.73 7.99
N LEU A 141 3.47 11.44 8.65
CA LEU A 141 3.19 11.94 10.00
C LEU A 141 4.13 11.37 11.07
N PHE A 142 4.85 10.29 10.76
CA PHE A 142 5.74 9.58 11.67
C PHE A 142 7.22 9.87 11.39
N LYS A 143 7.53 10.78 10.45
CA LYS A 143 8.91 11.24 10.26
C LYS A 143 9.39 12.04 11.47
N ASN A 144 10.69 11.98 11.72
CA ASN A 144 11.37 12.99 12.52
C ASN A 144 11.37 14.28 11.70
N HIS A 145 10.78 15.35 12.24
CA HIS A 145 10.95 16.66 11.64
C HIS A 145 12.40 17.12 11.88
N PRO A 146 13.05 17.75 10.88
CA PRO A 146 14.30 18.44 11.18
C PRO A 146 14.06 19.50 12.26
N PRO A 147 15.07 19.79 13.11
CA PRO A 147 15.01 20.92 14.03
C PRO A 147 14.79 22.24 13.30
#